data_AF-A0A6X8RNF2-F1
#
_entry.id   AF-A0A6X8RNF2-F1
#
_cell.length_a   1.000
_cell.length_b   1.000
_cell.length_c   1.000
_cell.angle_alpha   90.00
_cell.angle_beta   90.00
_cell.angle_gamma   90.00
#
_symmetry.space_group_name_H-M   'P 1'
#
loop_
_entity.id
_entity.type
_entity.pdbx_description
1 polymer ?
#
loop_
_entity_poly.entity_id
_entity_poly.type
_entity_poly.pdbx_seq_one_letter_code
_entity_poly.pdbx_strand_id
1 'polypeptide(L)' 'MKPTLLSLLRGGKHSIRDMAKILGISRSKVSWFIAELERRKWVEVTRCAIWFHDGTRSNKQNEYKVKL' A
#
# COMPACT_ATOMS: atom_id res chain seq x y z
N MET A 1 20.06 2.67 -6.93
CA MET A 1 19.62 1.74 -5.87
C MET A 1 18.21 1.27 -6.20
N LYS A 2 17.88 -0.02 -5.99
CA LYS A 2 16.47 -0.47 -6.15
C LYS A 2 15.63 0.09 -4.98
N PRO A 3 14.48 0.72 -5.23
CA PRO A 3 13.61 1.21 -4.16
C PRO A 3 13.09 0.03 -3.32
N THR A 4 13.00 0.23 -2.00
CA THR A 4 12.44 -0.75 -1.06
C THR A 4 10.96 -0.48 -0.82
N LEU A 5 10.20 -1.48 -0.36
CA LEU A 5 8.78 -1.30 -0.02
C LEU A 5 8.58 -0.16 1.00
N LEU A 6 9.44 -0.07 2.03
CA LEU A 6 9.40 1.02 3.01
C LEU A 6 9.59 2.40 2.37
N SER A 7 10.53 2.54 1.43
CA SER A 7 10.72 3.81 0.72
C SER A 7 9.49 4.19 -0.11
N LEU A 8 8.84 3.21 -0.74
CA LEU A 8 7.62 3.42 -1.53
C LEU A 8 6.42 3.79 -0.63
N LEU A 9 6.30 3.16 0.54
CA LEU A 9 5.26 3.48 1.53
C LEU A 9 5.45 4.89 2.10
N ARG A 10 6.69 5.28 2.43
CA ARG A 10 7.01 6.64 2.90
C ARG A 10 6.72 7.71 1.83
N GLY A 11 6.83 7.34 0.55
CA GLY A 11 6.48 8.21 -0.57
C GLY A 11 4.97 8.44 -0.75
N GLY A 12 4.10 7.57 -0.22
CA GLY A 12 2.64 7.74 -0.18
C GLY A 12 1.89 7.80 -1.53
N LYS A 13 2.61 7.77 -2.66
CA LYS A 13 2.05 7.99 -4.02
C LYS A 13 1.81 6.73 -4.84
N HIS A 14 2.14 5.56 -4.29
CA HIS A 14 2.12 4.31 -5.03
C HIS A 14 0.94 3.43 -4.59
N SER A 15 0.21 2.87 -5.56
CA SER A 15 -0.74 1.80 -5.28
C SER A 15 0.01 0.47 -5.05
N ILE A 16 -0.67 -0.52 -4.47
CA ILE A 16 -0.13 -1.89 -4.32
C ILE A 16 0.31 -2.46 -5.68
N ARG A 17 -0.41 -2.11 -6.77
CA ARG A 17 -0.08 -2.53 -8.13
C ARG A 17 1.23 -1.90 -8.61
N ASP A 18 1.43 -0.61 -8.34
CA ASP A 18 2.66 0.09 -8.71
C ASP A 18 3.86 -0.46 -7.94
N MET A 19 3.70 -0.66 -6.62
CA MET A 19 4.73 -1.26 -5.78
C MET A 19 5.12 -2.66 -6.26
N ALA A 20 4.14 -3.49 -6.63
CA ALA A 20 4.39 -4.82 -7.18
C ALA A 20 5.23 -4.77 -8.46
N LYS A 21 4.92 -3.83 -9.37
CA LYS A 21 5.66 -3.62 -10.62
C LYS A 21 7.09 -3.12 -10.37
N ILE A 22 7.26 -2.16 -9.47
CA ILE A 22 8.56 -1.57 -9.12
C ILE A 22 9.47 -2.60 -8.43
N LEU A 23 8.92 -3.40 -7.52
CA LEU A 23 9.66 -4.39 -6.75
C LEU A 23 9.85 -5.72 -7.51
N GLY A 24 9.13 -5.93 -8.61
CA GLY A 24 9.17 -7.17 -9.38
C GLY A 24 8.57 -8.38 -8.65
N ILE A 25 7.58 -8.16 -7.77
CA ILE A 25 6.93 -9.23 -6.99
C ILE A 25 5.41 -9.20 -7.18
N SER A 26 4.72 -10.26 -6.75
CA SER A 26 3.27 -10.34 -6.89
C SER A 26 2.55 -9.34 -5.98
N ARG A 27 1.39 -8.85 -6.43
CA ARG A 27 0.50 -7.97 -5.66
C ARG A 27 0.11 -8.58 -4.31
N SER A 28 -0.16 -9.88 -4.27
CA SER A 28 -0.47 -10.61 -3.05
C SER A 28 0.68 -10.56 -2.05
N LYS A 29 1.92 -10.67 -2.51
CA LYS A 29 3.11 -10.60 -1.65
C LYS A 29 3.32 -9.20 -1.09
N VAL A 30 3.12 -8.15 -1.91
CA VAL A 30 3.12 -6.75 -1.42
C VAL A 30 2.04 -6.54 -0.37
N SER A 31 0.82 -7.01 -0.64
CA SER A 31 -0.31 -6.91 0.29
C SER A 31 -0.02 -7.60 1.62
N TRP A 32 0.57 -8.79 1.58
CA TRP A 32 0.97 -9.53 2.79
C TRP A 32 2.04 -8.78 3.58
N PHE A 33 3.06 -8.24 2.92
CA PHE A 33 4.09 -7.43 3.59
C PHE A 33 3.52 -6.19 4.26
N ILE A 34 2.63 -5.46 3.60
CA ILE A 34 1.97 -4.29 4.18
C ILE A 34 1.15 -4.70 5.41
N ALA A 35 0.39 -5.80 5.34
CA ALA A 35 -0.38 -6.32 6.46
C ALA A 35 0.51 -6.72 7.65
N GLU A 36 1.68 -7.31 7.39
CA GLU A 36 2.63 -7.67 8.44
C GLU A 36 3.28 -6.43 9.10
N LEU A 37 3.57 -5.39 8.32
CA LEU A 37 4.05 -4.09 8.83
C LEU A 37 2.98 -3.37 9.66
N GLU A 38 1.73 -3.44 9.22
CA GLU A 38 0.55 -2.93 9.93
C GLU A 38 0.36 -3.66 11.27
N ARG A 39 0.44 -5.00 11.26
CA ARG A 39 0.37 -5.85 12.46
C ARG A 39 1.44 -5.50 13.50
N ARG A 40 2.65 -5.16 13.03
CA ARG A 40 3.77 -4.72 13.88
C ARG A 40 3.67 -3.26 14.31
N LYS A 41 2.63 -2.54 13.90
CA LYS A 41 2.42 -1.09 14.13
C LYS A 41 3.53 -0.20 13.56
N TRP A 42 4.28 -0.69 12.58
CA TRP A 42 5.35 0.08 11.91
C TRP A 42 4.80 0.98 10.82
N VAL A 43 3.66 0.60 10.22
CA VAL A 43 2.95 1.37 9.21
C VAL A 43 1.48 1.39 9.58
N GLU A 44 0.85 2.54 9.48
CA GLU A 44 -0.58 2.71 9.63
C GLU A 44 -1.17 2.89 8.23
N VAL A 45 -2.13 2.04 7.86
CA VAL A 45 -2.70 2.01 6.51
C VAL A 45 -4.12 2.57 6.57
N THR A 46 -4.31 3.78 6.08
CA THR A 46 -5.65 4.33 5.87
C THR A 46 -6.18 3.80 4.55
N ARG A 47 -7.04 2.78 4.64
CA ARG A 47 -7.65 2.17 3.44
C ARG A 47 -8.73 3.11 2.90
N CYS A 48 -8.46 3.75 1.79
CA CYS A 48 -9.36 4.72 1.16
C CYS A 48 -10.42 4.05 0.26
N ALA A 49 -10.78 2.79 0.54
CA ALA A 49 -11.79 2.06 -0.22
C ALA A 49 -13.18 2.63 0.09
N ILE A 50 -13.56 3.67 -0.64
CA ILE A 50 -14.94 4.17 -0.66
C ILE A 50 -15.72 3.24 -1.59
N TRP A 51 -16.61 2.46 -1.00
CA TRP A 51 -17.67 1.79 -1.74
C TRP A 51 -18.75 2.83 -2.00
N PHE A 52 -18.88 3.25 -3.24
CA PHE A 52 -20.01 4.06 -3.62
C PHE A 52 -21.26 3.15 -3.67
N HIS A 53 -22.41 3.70 -3.30
CA HIS A 53 -23.69 2.97 -3.30
C HIS A 53 -24.10 2.49 -4.71
N ASP A 54 -23.48 3.04 -5.77
CA ASP A 54 -23.67 2.64 -7.16
C ASP A 54 -22.85 1.38 -7.57
N GLY A 55 -22.14 0.76 -6.60
CA GLY A 55 -21.30 -0.41 -6.86
C GLY A 55 -19.94 -0.09 -7.48
N THR A 56 -19.63 1.19 -7.72
CA THR A 56 -18.31 1.60 -8.17
C THR A 56 -17.33 1.64 -6.99
N ARG A 57 -16.11 1.18 -7.24
CA ARG A 57 -15.01 1.34 -6.29
C ARG A 57 -14.31 2.64 -6.58
N SER A 58 -14.24 3.51 -5.59
CA SER A 58 -13.31 4.63 -5.64
C SER A 58 -11.90 4.09 -5.83
N ASN A 59 -11.22 4.55 -6.88
CA ASN A 59 -9.83 4.21 -7.17
C ASN A 59 -8.85 5.02 -6.29
N LYS A 60 -9.35 5.53 -5.16
CA LYS A 60 -8.57 6.35 -4.23
C LYS A 60 -7.43 5.51 -3.68
N GLN A 61 -6.23 6.05 -3.76
CA GLN A 61 -5.04 5.38 -3.25
C GLN A 61 -5.13 5.27 -1.73
N ASN A 62 -4.71 4.13 -1.18
CA ASN A 62 -4.52 4.01 0.26
C ASN A 62 -3.44 4.99 0.70
N GLU A 63 -3.66 5.63 1.84
CA GLU A 63 -2.63 6.45 2.47
C GLU A 63 -1.84 5.58 3.46
N TYR A 64 -0.54 5.79 3.49
CA TYR A 64 0.38 5.03 4.34
C TYR A 64 1.14 6.00 5.24
N LYS A 65 1.07 5.80 6.55
CA LYS A 65 1.83 6.57 7.53
C LYS A 65 2.87 5.66 8.19
N VAL A 66 4.13 5.87 7.85
CA VAL A 66 5.26 5.09 8.40
C VAL A 66 5.66 5.69 9.76
N LYS A 67 5.70 4.87 10.81
CA LYS A 67 6.05 5.26 12.19
C LYS A 67 7.50 4.91 12.59
N LEU A 68 8.29 4.40 11.63
CA LEU A 68 9.73 4.09 11.75
C LEU A 68 10.61 5.35 11.73
#